data_AF-A0A9D6R183-F1
#
_entry.id   AF-A0A9D6R183-F1
#
_cell.length_a   1.000
_cell.length_b   1.000
_cell.length_c   1.000
_cell.angle_alpha   90.00
_cell.angle_beta   90.00
_cell.angle_gamma   90.00
#
_symmetry.space_group_name_H-M   'P 1'
#
loop_
_entity.id
_entity.type
_entity.pdbx_description
1 polymer ?
#
loop_
_entity_poly.entity_id
_entity_poly.type
_entity_poly.pdbx_seq_one_letter_code
_entity_poly.pdbx_strand_id
1 'polypeptide(L)'
;MIVVPGFLALVGIIANIYTFIVFARLSQRLGNVTKMKPYYRVYYVSVVLAMLALVASFVDRGAAVAPAAVPFVSEIGWVIAAQYIALALANLLALAVTWRYWGWLLREK
;
A
#
# COMPACT_ATOMS: atom_id res chain seq x y z
N MET A 1 8.30 8.70 -24.30
CA MET A 1 7.49 9.69 -23.57
C MET A 1 6.73 8.97 -22.44
N ILE A 2 7.40 8.64 -21.32
CA ILE A 2 6.88 7.75 -20.24
C ILE A 2 7.03 8.39 -18.84
N VAL A 3 7.62 9.58 -18.75
CA VAL A 3 7.98 10.20 -17.47
C VAL A 3 6.74 10.57 -16.64
N VAL A 4 5.72 11.17 -17.26
CA VAL A 4 4.52 11.65 -16.54
C VAL A 4 3.71 10.50 -15.89
N PRO A 5 3.37 9.40 -16.60
CA PRO A 5 2.69 8.26 -15.97
C PRO A 5 3.50 7.63 -14.83
N GLY A 6 4.83 7.53 -15.01
CA GLY A 6 5.71 6.95 -14.01
C GLY A 6 5.75 7.75 -12.71
N PHE A 7 5.76 9.08 -12.79
CA PHE A 7 5.70 9.97 -11.61
C PHE A 7 4.33 9.92 -10.92
N LEU A 8 3.24 9.97 -11.69
CA LEU A 8 1.88 9.88 -11.14
C LEU A 8 1.66 8.58 -10.35
N ALA A 9 2.21 7.46 -10.82
CA ALA A 9 2.14 6.19 -10.10
C ALA A 9 2.83 6.24 -8.74
N LEU A 10 4.01 6.88 -8.63
CA LEU A 10 4.73 7.05 -7.36
C LEU A 10 3.93 7.92 -6.39
N VAL A 11 3.40 9.04 -6.87
CA VAL A 11 2.53 9.94 -6.08
C VAL A 11 1.30 9.19 -5.59
N GLY A 12 0.68 8.36 -6.44
CA GLY A 12 -0.45 7.51 -6.07
C GLY A 12 -0.12 6.55 -4.92
N ILE A 13 1.04 5.87 -4.97
CA ILE A 13 1.47 4.97 -3.89
C ILE A 13 1.71 5.74 -2.58
N ILE A 14 2.36 6.91 -2.64
CA ILE A 14 2.60 7.76 -1.47
C ILE A 14 1.27 8.24 -0.86
N ALA A 15 0.33 8.69 -1.68
CA ALA A 15 -1.00 9.08 -1.23
C ALA A 15 -1.74 7.91 -0.57
N ASN A 16 -1.58 6.69 -1.10
CA ASN A 16 -2.18 5.49 -0.54
C ASN A 16 -1.57 5.14 0.84
N ILE A 17 -0.24 5.22 0.98
CA ILE A 17 0.45 5.05 2.27
C ILE A 17 -0.09 6.03 3.30
N TYR A 18 -0.19 7.31 2.92
CA TYR A 18 -0.74 8.34 3.80
C TYR A 18 -2.18 8.02 4.22
N THR A 19 -3.01 7.58 3.28
CA THR A 19 -4.39 7.15 3.54
C THR A 19 -4.45 5.99 4.54
N PHE A 20 -3.59 4.98 4.41
CA PHE A 20 -3.52 3.87 5.37
C PHE A 20 -3.13 4.33 6.78
N ILE A 21 -2.21 5.30 6.90
CA ILE A 21 -1.82 5.88 8.20
C ILE A 21 -3.02 6.62 8.82
N VAL A 22 -3.75 7.41 8.03
CA VAL A 22 -4.96 8.10 8.49
C VAL A 22 -6.01 7.10 8.97
N PHE A 23 -6.28 6.05 8.20
CA PHE A 23 -7.22 4.99 8.59
C PHE A 23 -6.76 4.21 9.81
N ALA A 24 -5.46 3.95 9.97
CA ALA A 24 -4.91 3.32 11.17
C ALA A 24 -5.22 4.15 12.42
N ARG A 25 -4.96 5.46 12.35
CA ARG A 25 -5.19 6.38 13.48
C ARG A 25 -6.67 6.54 13.80
N LEU A 26 -7.51 6.66 12.78
CA LEU A 26 -8.94 6.80 12.97
C LEU A 26 -9.57 5.51 13.52
N SER A 27 -9.18 4.35 12.98
CA SER A 27 -9.63 3.04 13.48
C SER A 27 -9.12 2.73 14.88
N GLN A 28 -7.93 3.22 15.26
CA GLN A 28 -7.43 3.12 16.63
C GLN A 28 -8.30 3.93 17.60
N ARG A 29 -8.66 5.16 17.25
CA ARG A 29 -9.56 6.00 18.07
C ARG A 29 -10.95 5.38 18.20
N LEU A 30 -11.53 4.92 17.09
CA LEU A 30 -12.82 4.23 17.10
C LEU A 30 -12.76 2.94 17.92
N GLY A 31 -11.73 2.12 17.74
CA GLY A 31 -11.54 0.87 18.48
C GLY A 31 -11.44 1.07 19.99
N ASN A 32 -10.85 2.19 20.43
CA ASN A 32 -10.80 2.55 21.85
C ASN A 32 -12.20 2.87 22.42
N VAL A 33 -13.05 3.54 21.63
CA VAL A 33 -14.42 3.88 22.03
C VAL A 33 -15.32 2.64 22.02
N THR A 34 -15.23 1.82 20.97
CA THR A 34 -16.08 0.63 20.79
C THR A 34 -15.56 -0.62 21.51
N LYS A 35 -14.41 -0.52 22.19
CA LYS A 35 -13.67 -1.63 22.83
C LYS A 35 -13.43 -2.84 21.91
N MET A 36 -13.25 -2.60 20.61
CA MET A 36 -12.95 -3.65 19.64
C MET A 36 -11.50 -4.12 19.74
N LYS A 37 -11.23 -5.37 19.30
CA LYS A 37 -9.86 -5.90 19.17
C LYS A 37 -9.01 -4.99 18.28
N PRO A 38 -7.67 -4.89 18.52
CA PRO A 38 -6.79 -3.92 17.87
C PRO A 38 -6.41 -4.31 16.42
N TYR A 39 -7.40 -4.50 15.55
CA TYR A 39 -7.18 -4.82 14.14
C TYR A 39 -6.53 -3.65 13.36
N TYR A 40 -6.49 -2.44 13.92
CA TYR A 40 -5.80 -1.29 13.32
C TYR A 40 -4.31 -1.57 13.05
N ARG A 41 -3.71 -2.53 13.76
CA ARG A 41 -2.32 -2.96 13.55
C ARG A 41 -2.07 -3.47 12.13
N VAL A 42 -3.08 -4.04 11.49
CA VAL A 42 -2.99 -4.55 10.11
C VAL A 42 -2.79 -3.42 9.10
N TYR A 43 -3.29 -2.20 9.37
CA TYR A 43 -2.96 -1.05 8.51
C TYR A 43 -1.47 -0.74 8.50
N TYR A 44 -0.74 -0.94 9.61
CA TYR A 44 0.72 -0.76 9.60
C TYR A 44 1.40 -1.83 8.75
N VAL A 45 0.87 -3.07 8.72
CA VAL A 45 1.34 -4.10 7.79
C VAL A 45 1.09 -3.69 6.34
N SER A 46 -0.10 -3.16 6.03
CA SER A 46 -0.40 -2.57 4.71
C SER A 46 0.56 -1.44 4.34
N VAL A 47 0.91 -0.56 5.28
CA VAL A 47 1.89 0.51 5.06
C VAL A 47 3.26 -0.06 4.70
N VAL A 48 3.74 -1.08 5.42
CA VAL A 48 5.03 -1.72 5.13
C VAL A 48 5.02 -2.35 3.74
N LEU A 49 3.95 -3.06 3.37
CA LEU A 49 3.81 -3.64 2.03
C LEU A 49 3.75 -2.57 0.92
N ALA A 50 3.03 -1.47 1.14
CA ALA A 50 2.98 -0.37 0.19
C ALA A 50 4.33 0.36 0.07
N MET A 51 5.08 0.48 1.16
CA MET A 51 6.46 0.99 1.15
C MET A 51 7.40 0.10 0.35
N LEU A 52 7.27 -1.23 0.47
CA LEU A 52 8.04 -2.18 -0.36
C LEU A 52 7.74 -1.98 -1.85
N ALA A 53 6.45 -1.85 -2.21
CA ALA A 53 6.05 -1.56 -3.59
C ALA A 53 6.60 -0.21 -4.09
N LEU A 54 6.65 0.80 -3.22
CA LEU A 54 7.23 2.11 -3.53
C LEU A 54 8.74 1.99 -3.80
N VAL A 55 9.49 1.32 -2.94
CA VAL A 55 10.93 1.10 -3.10
C VAL A 55 11.21 0.31 -4.38
N ALA A 56 10.47 -0.78 -4.63
CA ALA A 56 10.58 -1.56 -5.85
C ALA A 56 10.30 -0.72 -7.11
N SER A 57 9.34 0.20 -7.03
CA SER A 57 9.03 1.16 -8.10
C SER A 57 10.16 2.16 -8.36
N PHE A 58 10.87 2.61 -7.33
CA PHE A 58 12.07 3.44 -7.48
C PHE A 58 13.24 2.67 -8.09
N VAL A 59 13.47 1.44 -7.62
CA VAL A 59 14.55 0.57 -8.14
C VAL A 59 14.35 0.27 -9.62
N ASP A 60 13.13 -0.04 -10.04
CA ASP A 60 12.77 -0.30 -11.44
C ASP A 60 13.01 0.92 -12.35
N ARG A 61 12.60 2.11 -11.91
CA ARG A 61 12.86 3.36 -12.64
C ARG A 61 14.35 3.69 -12.68
N GLY A 62 15.10 3.39 -11.62
CA GLY A 62 16.56 3.53 -11.59
C GLY A 62 17.25 2.58 -12.57
N ALA A 63 16.81 1.32 -12.60
CA ALA A 63 17.30 0.31 -13.53
C ALA A 63 17.02 0.68 -14.99
N ALA A 64 15.90 1.36 -15.28
CA ALA A 64 15.63 1.87 -16.63
C ALA A 64 16.66 2.91 -17.12
N VAL A 65 17.34 3.63 -16.21
CA VAL A 65 18.41 4.59 -16.56
C VAL A 65 19.75 3.89 -16.72
N ALA A 66 20.02 2.84 -15.92
CA ALA A 66 21.27 2.08 -15.96
C ALA A 66 21.00 0.55 -15.89
N PRO A 67 20.57 -0.08 -16.99
CA PRO A 67 20.10 -1.47 -16.99
C PRO A 67 21.17 -2.48 -16.56
N ALA A 68 22.43 -2.20 -16.85
CA ALA A 68 23.56 -3.08 -16.53
C ALA A 68 23.87 -3.17 -15.03
N ALA A 69 23.36 -2.24 -14.20
CA ALA A 69 23.65 -2.22 -12.77
C ALA A 69 22.76 -3.20 -11.98
N VAL A 70 21.56 -3.53 -12.47
CA VAL A 70 20.58 -4.33 -11.72
C VAL A 70 19.78 -5.27 -12.65
N PRO A 71 20.41 -6.31 -13.22
CA PRO A 71 19.81 -7.11 -14.30
C PRO A 71 18.58 -7.94 -13.89
N PHE A 72 18.43 -8.29 -12.60
CA PHE A 72 17.27 -9.05 -12.11
C PHE A 72 15.98 -8.21 -12.04
N VAL A 73 16.07 -6.89 -12.03
CA VAL A 73 14.92 -5.97 -11.88
C VAL A 73 14.04 -5.95 -13.13
N SER A 74 14.64 -6.19 -14.29
CA SER A 74 13.92 -6.32 -15.57
C SER A 74 13.17 -7.64 -15.73
N GLU A 75 13.32 -8.59 -14.80
CA GLU A 75 12.56 -9.83 -14.86
C GLU A 75 11.08 -9.57 -14.54
N ILE A 76 10.20 -10.15 -15.35
CA ILE A 76 8.76 -10.01 -15.16
C ILE A 76 8.31 -10.48 -13.75
N GLY A 77 9.03 -11.43 -13.17
CA GLY A 77 8.80 -11.90 -11.81
C GLY A 77 9.01 -10.82 -10.75
N TRP A 78 10.04 -9.98 -10.90
CA TRP A 78 10.30 -8.87 -9.98
C TRP A 78 9.17 -7.84 -10.02
N VAL A 79 8.80 -7.40 -11.23
CA VAL A 79 7.75 -6.40 -11.43
C VAL A 79 6.41 -6.90 -10.84
N ILE A 80 6.02 -8.13 -11.14
CA ILE A 80 4.77 -8.71 -10.63
C ILE A 80 4.81 -8.86 -9.11
N ALA A 81 5.86 -9.47 -8.55
CA ALA A 81 5.92 -9.76 -7.13
C ALA A 81 6.11 -8.51 -6.27
N ALA A 82 7.13 -7.70 -6.58
CA ALA A 82 7.56 -6.61 -5.73
C ALA A 82 6.70 -5.35 -5.89
N GLN A 83 6.13 -5.11 -7.08
CA GLN A 83 5.26 -3.94 -7.31
C GLN A 83 3.79 -4.29 -7.18
N TYR A 84 3.28 -5.21 -8.00
CA TYR A 84 1.84 -5.43 -8.11
C TYR A 84 1.28 -6.28 -6.97
N ILE A 85 1.89 -7.41 -6.64
CA ILE A 85 1.39 -8.30 -5.57
C ILE A 85 1.51 -7.62 -4.21
N ALA A 86 2.65 -7.00 -3.91
CA ALA A 86 2.84 -6.28 -2.65
C ALA A 86 1.80 -5.15 -2.47
N LEU A 87 1.56 -4.36 -3.53
CA LEU A 87 0.58 -3.29 -3.50
C LEU A 87 -0.86 -3.83 -3.42
N ALA A 88 -1.19 -4.89 -4.16
CA ALA A 88 -2.51 -5.52 -4.11
C ALA A 88 -2.81 -6.06 -2.71
N LEU A 89 -1.86 -6.76 -2.09
CA LEU A 89 -1.98 -7.26 -0.72
C LEU A 89 -2.13 -6.12 0.29
N ALA A 90 -1.35 -5.04 0.15
CA ALA A 90 -1.48 -3.86 1.00
C ALA A 90 -2.92 -3.31 0.99
N ASN A 91 -3.48 -3.15 -0.21
CA ASN A 91 -4.85 -2.65 -0.40
C ASN A 91 -5.91 -3.62 0.10
N LEU A 92 -5.77 -4.93 -0.17
CA LEU A 92 -6.73 -5.95 0.29
C LEU A 92 -6.78 -6.04 1.81
N LEU A 93 -5.62 -6.01 2.46
CA LEU A 93 -5.53 -5.99 3.92
C LEU A 93 -6.18 -4.73 4.50
N ALA A 94 -5.88 -3.57 3.93
CA ALA A 94 -6.48 -2.31 4.37
C ALA A 94 -8.00 -2.33 4.20
N LEU A 95 -8.50 -2.80 3.05
CA LEU A 95 -9.92 -2.90 2.74
C LEU A 95 -10.64 -3.88 3.69
N ALA A 96 -10.06 -5.06 3.93
CA ALA A 96 -10.63 -6.06 4.83
C ALA A 96 -10.78 -5.51 6.26
N VAL A 97 -9.78 -4.75 6.73
CA VAL A 97 -9.82 -4.12 8.05
C VAL A 97 -10.83 -2.99 8.10
N THR A 98 -10.87 -2.13 7.06
CA THR A 98 -11.87 -1.06 6.95
C THR A 98 -13.27 -1.64 6.98
N TRP A 99 -13.55 -2.68 6.19
CA TRP A 99 -14.83 -3.35 6.17
C TRP A 99 -15.21 -3.91 7.55
N ARG A 100 -14.24 -4.51 8.25
CA ARG A 100 -14.47 -5.07 9.59
C ARG A 100 -14.78 -3.99 10.63
N TYR A 101 -14.09 -2.85 10.60
CA TYR A 101 -14.27 -1.76 11.56
C TYR A 101 -15.45 -0.84 11.25
N TRP A 102 -15.81 -0.67 9.99
CA TRP A 102 -16.79 0.32 9.55
C TRP A 102 -18.08 -0.32 9.01
N GLY A 103 -18.09 -1.65 8.83
CA GLY A 103 -19.28 -2.37 8.35
C GLY A 103 -20.49 -2.28 9.27
N TRP A 104 -20.33 -1.87 10.54
CA TRP A 104 -21.46 -1.56 11.42
C TRP A 104 -22.10 -0.21 11.07
N LEU A 105 -21.31 0.78 10.66
CA LEU A 105 -21.77 2.12 10.30
C LEU A 105 -22.70 2.08 9.08
N LEU A 106 -22.47 1.13 8.17
CA LEU A 106 -23.32 0.89 7.00
C LEU A 106 -24.62 0.13 7.33
N ARG A 107 -24.78 -0.37 8.56
CA ARG A 107 -25.96 -1.12 9.00
C ARG A 107 -26.92 -0.31 9.86
N GLU A 108 -26.48 0.83 10.38
CA GLU A 108 -27.35 1.77 11.09
C GLU A 108 -28.20 2.54 10.08
N LYS A 109 -29.53 2.39 10.22
CA LYS A 109 -30.57 3.08 9.44
C LYS A 109 -31.21 4.16 10.30
#